data_AF-A0ABD3C8U0-F1
#
_entry.id   AF-A0ABD3C8U0-F1
#
_cell.length_a   1.000
_cell.length_b   1.000
_cell.length_c   1.000
_cell.angle_alpha   90.00
_cell.angle_beta   90.00
_cell.angle_gamma   90.00
#
_symmetry.space_group_name_H-M   'P 1'
#
loop_
_entity.id
_entity.type
_entity.pdbx_description
1 polymer ?
#
loop_
_entity_poly.entity_id
_entity_poly.type
_entity_poly.pdbx_seq_one_letter_code
_entity_poly.pdbx_strand_id
1 'polypeptide(L)'
;MEAAGSADKSADSAASYRYWVREATREAAPLPMPVKIDPTGHSNQSNQTHLGSAWNRAGTWEEKNLNNWASDRIKELLVSMEFLEFSGGRAKVEEVTRCYGDAFLVTVRNKKRVGYTYELTLSVKGEWLIGEEKKKVKGHIDVPEFTFGELDDLQIEVKLGDTKDIPQVEQKRIIQDLKLYLQPLREKLLQFEEELKGR
;
A
#
# COMPACT_ATOMS: atom_id res chain seq x y z
N MET A 1 56.96 17.73 -61.46
CA MET A 1 56.02 16.73 -62.02
C MET A 1 55.41 16.02 -60.83
N GLU A 2 54.17 16.37 -60.52
CA GLU A 2 52.99 15.49 -60.74
C GLU A 2 52.82 14.54 -59.55
N ALA A 3 51.65 14.21 -59.02
CA ALA A 3 50.26 14.65 -59.11
C ALA A 3 49.62 14.10 -57.81
N ALA A 4 48.82 14.87 -57.08
CA ALA A 4 47.36 14.78 -57.04
C ALA A 4 46.75 13.35 -56.91
N GLY A 5 45.88 13.20 -55.90
CA GLY A 5 44.94 12.08 -55.72
C GLY A 5 44.60 11.89 -54.23
N SER A 6 43.92 12.83 -53.55
CA SER A 6 42.46 13.03 -53.52
C SER A 6 41.63 11.77 -53.30
N ALA A 7 41.02 11.68 -52.11
CA ALA A 7 39.60 11.44 -51.83
C ALA A 7 39.45 10.68 -50.50
N ASP A 8 38.40 10.78 -49.71
CA ASP A 8 37.30 11.73 -49.50
C ASP A 8 36.53 11.11 -48.30
N LYS A 9 35.76 11.94 -47.60
CA LYS A 9 34.56 11.57 -46.83
C LYS A 9 34.65 10.67 -45.59
N SER A 10 34.51 11.38 -44.46
CA SER A 10 33.38 11.28 -43.52
C SER A 10 32.89 9.89 -43.10
N ALA A 11 32.91 9.64 -41.79
CA ALA A 11 31.79 9.01 -41.12
C ALA A 11 31.77 9.42 -39.66
N ASP A 12 30.58 9.83 -39.21
CA ASP A 12 30.21 10.18 -37.85
C ASP A 12 30.89 9.32 -36.79
N SER A 13 31.36 9.98 -35.72
CA SER A 13 31.62 9.32 -34.46
C SER A 13 30.29 8.83 -33.88
N ALA A 14 29.79 7.70 -34.38
CA ALA A 14 28.77 6.94 -33.69
C ALA A 14 29.38 6.54 -32.34
N ALA A 15 28.90 7.17 -31.27
CA ALA A 15 29.29 6.89 -29.90
C ALA A 15 29.00 5.42 -29.58
N SER A 16 29.97 4.53 -29.85
CA SER A 16 29.82 3.12 -29.57
C SER A 16 30.00 2.90 -28.07
N TYR A 17 28.93 2.49 -27.41
CA TYR A 17 28.89 2.07 -26.01
C TYR A 17 29.66 0.75 -25.82
N ARG A 18 30.98 0.76 -26.02
CA ARG A 18 31.88 -0.38 -25.73
C ARG A 18 33.20 0.11 -25.15
N TYR A 19 33.15 0.68 -23.96
CA TYR A 19 34.33 1.18 -23.24
C TYR A 19 35.12 0.10 -22.49
N TRP A 20 34.66 -1.16 -22.45
CA TRP A 20 35.22 -2.19 -21.55
C TRP A 20 35.94 -3.37 -22.22
N VAL A 21 36.15 -3.35 -23.54
CA VAL A 21 37.02 -4.33 -24.20
C VAL A 21 37.79 -3.62 -25.29
N ARG A 22 39.09 -3.42 -25.08
CA ARG A 22 39.95 -2.70 -26.05
C ARG A 22 40.63 -3.63 -27.05
N GLU A 23 40.85 -4.90 -26.73
CA GLU A 23 41.31 -5.95 -27.64
C GLU A 23 41.28 -7.28 -26.88
N ALA A 24 41.09 -8.41 -27.58
CA ALA A 24 41.14 -9.74 -26.96
C ALA A 24 42.61 -10.10 -26.65
N THR A 25 43.11 -9.68 -25.49
CA THR A 25 44.43 -10.09 -24.99
C THR A 25 44.43 -11.61 -24.84
N ARG A 26 45.55 -12.27 -25.19
CA ARG A 26 45.77 -13.74 -25.12
C ARG A 26 45.59 -14.35 -23.71
N GLU A 27 45.26 -13.52 -22.74
CA GLU A 27 45.05 -13.78 -21.32
C GLU A 27 43.56 -13.68 -20.93
N ALA A 28 42.66 -13.50 -21.91
CA ALA A 28 41.23 -13.51 -21.67
C ALA A 28 40.75 -14.90 -21.21
N ALA A 29 39.90 -14.91 -20.17
CA ALA A 29 39.27 -16.14 -19.70
C ALA A 29 38.59 -16.86 -20.89
N PRO A 30 38.76 -18.20 -21.01
CA PRO A 30 38.20 -18.95 -22.13
C PRO A 30 36.68 -18.75 -22.19
N LEU A 31 36.15 -18.75 -23.42
CA LEU A 31 34.71 -18.60 -23.65
C LEU A 31 33.95 -19.68 -22.86
N PRO A 32 32.92 -19.31 -22.08
CA PRO A 32 32.18 -20.29 -21.29
C PRO A 32 31.54 -21.31 -22.22
N MET A 33 31.94 -22.58 -22.09
CA MET A 33 31.35 -23.68 -22.85
C MET A 33 30.08 -24.17 -22.15
N PRO A 34 28.96 -24.36 -22.88
CA PRO A 34 27.71 -24.84 -22.29
C PRO A 34 27.87 -26.26 -21.75
N VAL A 35 27.63 -26.44 -20.45
CA VAL A 35 27.63 -27.74 -19.78
C VAL A 35 26.24 -28.33 -19.84
N LYS A 36 26.14 -29.61 -20.23
CA LYS A 36 24.88 -30.36 -20.23
C LYS A 36 24.44 -30.56 -18.79
N ILE A 37 23.24 -30.09 -18.47
CA ILE A 37 22.69 -30.21 -17.11
C ILE A 37 22.32 -31.68 -16.87
N ASP A 38 22.97 -32.34 -15.91
CA ASP A 38 22.60 -33.69 -15.48
C ASP A 38 21.31 -33.65 -14.66
N PRO A 39 20.28 -34.46 -14.99
CA PRO A 39 19.00 -34.44 -14.30
C PRO A 39 19.09 -34.84 -12.82
N THR A 40 20.15 -35.53 -12.41
CA THR A 40 20.37 -36.02 -11.04
C THR A 40 21.07 -35.01 -10.13
N GLY A 41 21.62 -33.90 -10.66
CA GLY A 41 22.38 -32.90 -9.89
C GLY A 41 21.54 -31.88 -9.10
N HIS A 42 20.21 -31.88 -9.25
CA HIS A 42 19.34 -30.87 -8.63
C HIS A 42 18.91 -31.21 -7.19
N SER A 43 19.31 -32.36 -6.63
CA SER A 43 18.72 -32.90 -5.40
C SER A 43 19.35 -32.42 -4.08
N ASN A 44 20.22 -31.40 -4.08
CA ASN A 44 20.77 -30.81 -2.86
C ASN A 44 20.23 -29.41 -2.56
N GLN A 45 18.98 -29.11 -2.96
CA GLN A 45 18.25 -28.03 -2.30
C GLN A 45 17.80 -28.57 -0.95
N SER A 46 18.57 -28.24 0.08
CA SER A 46 18.15 -28.39 1.47
C SER A 46 16.71 -27.89 1.61
N ASN A 47 15.90 -28.63 2.35
CA ASN A 47 14.51 -28.31 2.73
C ASN A 47 14.41 -27.06 3.62
N GLN A 48 15.10 -25.97 3.28
CA GLN A 48 14.84 -24.68 3.88
C GLN A 48 13.52 -24.18 3.30
N THR A 49 12.52 -24.03 4.16
CA THR A 49 11.28 -23.30 3.87
C THR A 49 11.66 -21.87 3.49
N HIS A 50 11.90 -21.64 2.22
CA HIS A 50 12.31 -20.35 1.70
C HIS A 50 11.09 -19.47 1.50
N LEU A 51 11.07 -18.30 2.13
CA LEU A 51 10.03 -17.30 1.93
C LEU A 51 10.30 -16.57 0.61
N GLY A 52 9.28 -16.50 -0.25
CA GLY A 52 9.35 -15.81 -1.54
C GLY A 52 9.76 -16.70 -2.71
N SER A 53 10.06 -16.07 -3.84
CA SER A 53 10.46 -16.72 -5.08
C SER A 53 11.88 -17.31 -5.00
N ALA A 54 12.24 -18.15 -5.97
CA ALA A 54 13.59 -18.70 -6.10
C ALA A 54 14.69 -17.63 -6.22
N TRP A 55 14.33 -16.39 -6.63
CA TRP A 55 15.25 -15.26 -6.71
C TRP A 55 15.73 -14.78 -5.33
N ASN A 56 14.87 -14.88 -4.31
CA ASN A 56 15.16 -14.42 -2.96
C ASN A 56 16.14 -15.31 -2.18
N ARG A 57 16.62 -16.41 -2.79
CA ARG A 57 17.63 -17.31 -2.20
C ARG A 57 18.94 -16.63 -1.84
N ALA A 58 19.31 -15.56 -2.55
CA ALA A 58 20.49 -14.75 -2.25
C ALA A 58 20.19 -13.59 -1.27
N GLY A 59 19.00 -13.56 -0.66
CA GLY A 59 18.54 -12.50 0.21
C GLY A 59 18.17 -11.20 -0.53
N THR A 60 17.81 -11.31 -1.80
CA THR A 60 17.40 -10.17 -2.63
C THR A 60 16.08 -9.57 -2.14
N TRP A 61 15.84 -8.30 -2.47
CA TRP A 61 14.55 -7.66 -2.24
C TRP A 61 13.49 -8.19 -3.21
N GLU A 62 12.36 -8.62 -2.66
CA GLU A 62 11.15 -9.00 -3.41
C GLU A 62 9.95 -8.27 -2.82
N GLU A 63 9.21 -7.56 -3.66
CA GLU A 63 7.97 -6.87 -3.27
C GLU A 63 6.77 -7.55 -3.91
N LYS A 64 5.72 -7.75 -3.11
CA LYS A 64 4.41 -8.20 -3.58
C LYS A 64 3.39 -7.11 -3.29
N ASN A 65 2.70 -6.67 -4.34
CA ASN A 65 1.60 -5.73 -4.21
C ASN A 65 0.37 -6.44 -3.60
N LEU A 66 -0.16 -5.89 -2.52
CA LEU A 66 -1.35 -6.37 -1.82
C LEU A 66 -2.50 -5.36 -1.85
N ASN A 67 -2.41 -4.30 -2.67
CA ASN A 67 -3.32 -3.16 -2.67
C ASN A 67 -4.77 -3.57 -2.92
N ASN A 68 -5.03 -4.41 -3.93
CA ASN A 68 -6.39 -4.86 -4.25
C ASN A 68 -7.05 -5.52 -3.03
N TRP A 69 -6.34 -6.47 -2.40
CA TRP A 69 -6.87 -7.13 -1.22
C TRP A 69 -7.01 -6.17 -0.04
N ALA A 70 -6.02 -5.32 0.20
CA ALA A 70 -6.02 -4.41 1.33
C ALA A 70 -7.20 -3.42 1.25
N SER A 71 -7.40 -2.83 0.06
CA SER A 71 -8.52 -1.93 -0.20
C SER A 71 -9.87 -2.60 0.01
N ASP A 72 -10.05 -3.83 -0.49
CA ASP A 72 -11.30 -4.59 -0.30
C ASP A 72 -11.51 -4.96 1.17
N ARG A 73 -10.44 -5.38 1.85
CA ARG A 73 -10.51 -5.80 3.24
C ARG A 73 -10.81 -4.64 4.19
N ILE A 74 -10.19 -3.48 3.98
CA ILE A 74 -10.49 -2.27 4.75
C ILE A 74 -11.96 -1.89 4.58
N LYS A 75 -12.50 -1.91 3.35
CA LYS A 75 -13.92 -1.63 3.10
C LYS A 75 -14.84 -2.61 3.84
N GLU A 76 -14.55 -3.90 3.78
CA GLU A 76 -15.31 -4.92 4.51
C GLU A 76 -15.29 -4.69 6.02
N LEU A 77 -14.11 -4.47 6.60
CA LEU A 77 -13.97 -4.29 8.05
C LEU A 77 -14.70 -3.03 8.53
N LEU A 78 -14.60 -1.93 7.79
CA LEU A 78 -15.23 -0.67 8.17
C LEU A 78 -16.76 -0.70 8.00
N VAL A 79 -17.29 -1.37 6.96
CA VAL A 79 -18.75 -1.55 6.79
C VAL A 79 -19.31 -2.57 7.79
N SER A 80 -18.50 -3.55 8.22
CA SER A 80 -18.88 -4.51 9.26
C SER A 80 -18.97 -3.89 10.66
N MET A 81 -18.58 -2.63 10.84
CA MET A 81 -18.72 -1.95 12.12
C MET A 81 -20.18 -1.85 12.53
N GLU A 82 -20.43 -2.18 13.79
CA GLU A 82 -21.76 -2.14 14.38
C GLU A 82 -22.23 -0.70 14.64
N PHE A 83 -23.50 -0.57 15.01
CA PHE A 83 -24.04 0.73 15.41
C PHE A 83 -23.35 1.19 16.68
N LEU A 84 -22.93 2.45 16.72
CA LEU A 84 -22.43 3.07 17.93
C LEU A 84 -23.57 3.86 18.57
N GLU A 85 -23.90 3.52 19.81
CA GLU A 85 -24.90 4.23 20.61
C GLU A 85 -24.23 5.38 21.39
N PHE A 86 -24.86 6.54 21.33
CA PHE A 86 -24.44 7.77 21.99
C PHE A 86 -25.51 8.23 22.97
N SER A 87 -25.15 9.17 23.84
CA SER A 87 -26.06 9.79 24.80
C SER A 87 -27.35 10.36 24.18
N GLY A 88 -27.33 10.71 22.89
CA GLY A 88 -28.46 11.32 22.18
C GLY A 88 -28.83 10.64 20.88
N GLY A 89 -28.27 9.49 20.52
CA GLY A 89 -28.51 8.92 19.19
C GLY A 89 -27.76 7.63 18.92
N ARG A 90 -27.89 7.16 17.68
CA ARG A 90 -27.11 6.02 17.17
C ARG A 90 -26.61 6.34 15.78
N ALA A 91 -25.41 5.89 15.44
CA ALA A 91 -24.89 5.99 14.08
C ALA A 91 -24.34 4.65 13.60
N LYS A 92 -24.21 4.54 12.28
CA LYS A 92 -23.54 3.43 11.61
C LYS A 92 -22.80 3.94 10.39
N VAL A 93 -21.66 3.33 10.10
CA VAL A 93 -20.96 3.50 8.84
C VAL A 93 -21.78 2.84 7.73
N GLU A 94 -22.20 3.66 6.76
CA GLU A 94 -22.95 3.18 5.61
C GLU A 94 -22.00 2.61 4.56
N GLU A 95 -20.97 3.37 4.22
CA GLU A 95 -20.02 3.02 3.17
C GLU A 95 -18.69 3.74 3.34
N VAL A 96 -17.66 3.22 2.66
CA VAL A 96 -16.36 3.86 2.52
C VAL A 96 -16.33 4.59 1.17
N THR A 97 -16.50 5.91 1.20
CA THR A 97 -16.56 6.76 0.00
C THR A 97 -15.19 6.89 -0.67
N ARG A 98 -14.11 6.99 0.11
CA ARG A 98 -12.73 7.04 -0.40
C ARG A 98 -11.87 6.05 0.35
N CYS A 99 -11.10 5.27 -0.41
CA CYS A 99 -10.08 4.36 0.10
C CYS A 99 -8.97 4.32 -0.93
N TYR A 100 -7.94 5.13 -0.71
CA TYR A 100 -6.81 5.27 -1.63
C TYR A 100 -5.52 5.09 -0.87
N GLY A 101 -4.58 4.38 -1.47
CA GLY A 101 -3.33 4.05 -0.83
C GLY A 101 -2.68 2.84 -1.46
N ASP A 102 -1.60 2.39 -0.84
CA ASP A 102 -0.78 1.29 -1.29
C ASP A 102 -0.48 0.35 -0.12
N ALA A 103 -0.52 -0.95 -0.40
CA ALA A 103 -0.12 -2.00 0.52
C ALA A 103 0.86 -2.94 -0.17
N PHE A 104 1.95 -3.25 0.51
CA PHE A 104 3.00 -4.11 -0.01
C PHE A 104 3.53 -5.06 1.06
N LEU A 105 3.95 -6.24 0.60
CA LEU A 105 4.72 -7.19 1.37
C LEU A 105 6.11 -7.28 0.78
N VAL A 106 7.10 -6.91 1.58
CA VAL A 106 8.52 -6.94 1.23
C VAL A 106 9.17 -8.14 1.89
N THR A 107 9.85 -8.97 1.10
CA THR A 107 10.67 -10.07 1.59
C THR A 107 12.14 -9.76 1.33
N VAL A 108 12.94 -9.67 2.39
CA VAL A 108 14.39 -9.41 2.33
C VAL A 108 15.12 -10.36 3.27
N ARG A 109 16.15 -11.06 2.78
CA ARG A 109 16.96 -12.00 3.58
C ARG A 109 16.09 -12.99 4.36
N ASN A 110 15.09 -13.56 3.70
CA ASN A 110 14.13 -14.50 4.30
C ASN A 110 13.32 -13.91 5.49
N LYS A 111 13.14 -12.58 5.55
CA LYS A 111 12.27 -11.89 6.51
C LYS A 111 11.15 -11.17 5.77
N LYS A 112 9.91 -11.40 6.21
CA LYS A 112 8.74 -10.66 5.74
C LYS A 112 8.63 -9.32 6.49
N ARG A 113 8.29 -8.28 5.76
CA ARG A 113 7.86 -6.99 6.28
C ARG A 113 6.66 -6.54 5.49
N VAL A 114 5.68 -5.99 6.17
CA VAL A 114 4.50 -5.41 5.54
C VAL A 114 4.54 -3.91 5.74
N GLY A 115 4.02 -3.18 4.77
CA GLY A 115 3.83 -1.75 4.86
C GLY A 115 2.57 -1.37 4.10
N TYR A 116 1.92 -0.33 4.60
CA TYR A 116 0.87 0.34 3.86
C TYR A 116 0.84 1.82 4.22
N THR A 117 0.22 2.57 3.33
CA THR A 117 -0.16 3.96 3.52
C THR A 117 -1.54 4.14 2.90
N TYR A 118 -2.52 4.59 3.67
CA TYR A 118 -3.90 4.79 3.19
C TYR A 118 -4.48 6.12 3.68
N GLU A 119 -5.40 6.65 2.88
CA GLU A 119 -6.33 7.73 3.22
C GLU A 119 -7.76 7.20 3.08
N LEU A 120 -8.63 7.55 4.04
CA LEU A 120 -10.01 7.06 4.07
C LEU A 120 -11.02 8.20 4.25
N THR A 121 -12.12 8.12 3.53
CA THR A 121 -13.33 8.90 3.83
C THR A 121 -14.49 7.94 3.99
N LEU A 122 -15.13 8.00 5.15
CA LEU A 122 -16.28 7.18 5.52
C LEU A 122 -17.54 8.02 5.48
N SER A 123 -18.64 7.47 4.95
CA SER A 123 -19.96 8.05 5.10
C SER A 123 -20.70 7.36 6.24
N VAL A 124 -21.18 8.17 7.17
CA VAL A 124 -21.87 7.73 8.38
C VAL A 124 -23.30 8.25 8.35
N LYS A 125 -24.25 7.39 8.68
CA LYS A 125 -25.65 7.77 8.85
C LYS A 125 -26.10 7.41 10.25
N GLY A 126 -26.83 8.33 10.87
CA GLY A 126 -27.37 8.10 12.20
C GLY A 126 -28.63 8.88 12.48
N GLU A 127 -29.20 8.58 13.62
CA GLU A 127 -30.40 9.22 14.17
C GLU A 127 -30.01 9.85 15.50
N TRP A 128 -30.19 11.16 15.61
CA TRP A 128 -29.94 11.92 16.85
C TRP A 128 -31.22 12.62 17.31
N LEU A 129 -31.38 12.69 18.62
CA LEU A 129 -32.43 13.41 19.30
C LEU A 129 -31.98 14.87 19.46
N ILE A 130 -32.56 15.74 18.63
CA ILE A 130 -32.29 17.18 18.59
C ILE A 130 -33.54 17.87 19.14
N GLY A 131 -33.46 18.37 20.38
CA GLY A 131 -34.64 18.81 21.13
C GLY A 131 -35.53 17.62 21.51
N GLU A 132 -36.78 17.59 21.03
CA GLU A 132 -37.73 16.48 21.27
C GLU A 132 -37.89 15.55 20.05
N GLU A 133 -37.28 15.88 18.91
CA GLU A 133 -37.44 15.13 17.67
C GLU A 133 -36.18 14.32 17.31
N LYS A 134 -36.40 13.10 16.83
CA LYS A 134 -35.33 12.27 16.25
C LYS A 134 -35.13 12.64 14.79
N LYS A 135 -34.00 13.28 14.47
CA LYS A 135 -33.63 13.63 13.11
C LYS A 135 -32.55 12.69 12.58
N LYS A 136 -32.65 12.36 11.30
CA LYS A 136 -31.61 11.62 10.57
C LYS A 136 -30.52 12.60 10.15
N VAL A 137 -29.28 12.31 10.53
CA VAL A 137 -28.11 13.13 10.20
C VAL A 137 -27.13 12.29 9.43
N LYS A 138 -26.57 12.85 8.35
CA LYS A 138 -25.47 12.27 7.60
C LYS A 138 -24.18 12.95 8.02
N GLY A 139 -23.11 12.18 8.15
CA GLY A 139 -21.77 12.66 8.45
C GLY A 139 -20.74 12.01 7.54
N HIS A 140 -19.59 12.65 7.44
CA HIS A 140 -18.39 12.15 6.81
C HIS A 140 -17.27 12.14 7.85
N ILE A 141 -16.57 11.01 7.95
CA ILE A 141 -15.38 10.88 8.78
C ILE A 141 -14.20 10.73 7.82
N ASP A 142 -13.35 11.74 7.78
CA ASP A 142 -12.10 11.73 7.04
C ASP A 142 -10.99 11.26 7.98
N VAL A 143 -10.31 10.19 7.59
CA VAL A 143 -9.07 9.74 8.18
C VAL A 143 -7.97 10.19 7.23
N PRO A 144 -7.10 11.13 7.64
CA PRO A 144 -5.96 11.54 6.83
C PRO A 144 -5.02 10.36 6.63
N GLU A 145 -3.92 10.60 5.90
CA GLU A 145 -2.91 9.58 5.67
C GLU A 145 -2.46 8.90 6.98
N PHE A 146 -2.60 7.57 7.03
CA PHE A 146 -2.11 6.75 8.13
C PHE A 146 -1.30 5.58 7.58
N THR A 147 -0.32 5.15 8.37
CA THR A 147 0.64 4.12 7.97
C THR A 147 0.64 2.95 8.93
N PHE A 148 1.33 1.88 8.53
CA PHE A 148 1.50 0.70 9.36
C PHE A 148 2.28 1.03 10.65
N GLY A 149 1.70 0.70 11.80
CA GLY A 149 2.31 0.91 13.11
C GLY A 149 2.10 2.31 13.72
N GLU A 150 1.43 3.21 13.01
CA GLU A 150 1.11 4.57 13.50
C GLU A 150 -0.39 4.73 13.87
N LEU A 151 -1.09 3.61 14.07
CA LEU A 151 -2.50 3.62 14.48
C LEU A 151 -2.73 4.22 15.89
N ASP A 152 -1.67 4.37 16.69
CA ASP A 152 -1.72 5.03 18.00
C ASP A 152 -2.05 6.52 17.91
N ASP A 153 -1.49 7.19 16.91
CA ASP A 153 -1.64 8.64 16.68
C ASP A 153 -2.72 8.95 15.64
N LEU A 154 -3.61 7.99 15.36
CA LEU A 154 -4.64 8.12 14.35
C LEU A 154 -5.57 9.30 14.67
N GLN A 155 -5.67 10.24 13.73
CA GLN A 155 -6.55 11.40 13.82
C GLN A 155 -7.75 11.22 12.91
N ILE A 156 -8.90 11.77 13.31
CA ILE A 156 -10.09 11.78 12.46
C ILE A 156 -10.70 13.19 12.41
N GLU A 157 -11.11 13.59 11.22
CA GLU A 157 -11.86 14.82 10.97
C GLU A 157 -13.31 14.47 10.65
N VAL A 158 -14.25 15.15 11.31
CA VAL A 158 -15.68 14.88 11.14
C VAL A 158 -16.37 16.07 10.50
N LYS A 159 -17.10 15.81 9.41
CA LYS A 159 -17.90 16.79 8.67
C LYS A 159 -19.37 16.35 8.66
N LEU A 160 -20.30 17.27 8.92
CA LEU A 160 -21.74 16.96 8.88
C LEU A 160 -22.34 17.34 7.51
N GLY A 161 -23.18 16.46 6.97
CA GLY A 161 -23.77 16.59 5.64
C GLY A 161 -25.04 17.45 5.55
N ASP A 162 -25.63 17.86 6.67
CA ASP A 162 -26.88 18.63 6.72
C ASP A 162 -26.91 19.56 7.95
N THR A 163 -26.29 20.74 7.85
CA THR A 163 -26.12 21.68 8.98
C THR A 163 -27.21 22.77 9.06
N LYS A 164 -28.12 22.83 8.09
CA LYS A 164 -29.09 23.94 7.98
C LYS A 164 -30.22 23.87 9.02
N ASP A 165 -30.61 22.67 9.44
CA ASP A 165 -31.77 22.42 10.32
C ASP A 165 -31.38 22.00 11.76
N ILE A 166 -30.09 22.07 12.08
CA ILE A 166 -29.53 21.63 13.36
C ILE A 166 -28.87 22.83 14.05
N PRO A 167 -29.22 23.14 15.30
CA PRO A 167 -28.54 24.20 16.06
C PRO A 167 -27.04 23.94 16.18
N GLN A 168 -26.21 24.99 16.15
CA GLN A 168 -24.75 24.90 16.25
C GLN A 168 -24.26 24.13 17.49
N VAL A 169 -25.00 24.21 18.61
CA VAL A 169 -24.68 23.47 19.85
C VAL A 169 -24.82 21.96 19.64
N GLU A 170 -25.91 21.53 19.01
CA GLU A 170 -26.17 20.12 18.70
C GLU A 170 -25.22 19.60 17.63
N GLN A 171 -24.86 20.42 16.63
CA GLN A 171 -23.83 20.04 15.66
C GLN A 171 -22.49 19.72 16.34
N LYS A 172 -22.04 20.55 17.28
CA LYS A 172 -20.80 20.32 18.03
C LYS A 172 -20.89 19.04 18.86
N ARG A 173 -22.05 18.77 19.48
CA ARG A 173 -22.30 17.53 20.22
C ARG A 173 -22.23 16.31 19.30
N ILE A 174 -22.89 16.33 18.15
CA ILE A 174 -22.86 15.24 17.16
C ILE A 174 -21.43 15.01 16.66
N ILE A 175 -20.66 16.07 16.42
CA ILE A 175 -19.24 15.95 16.03
C ILE A 175 -18.42 15.29 17.15
N GLN A 176 -18.66 15.64 18.42
CA GLN A 176 -17.99 15.00 19.55
C GLN A 176 -18.36 13.52 19.69
N ASP A 177 -19.65 13.19 19.52
CA ASP A 177 -20.13 11.81 19.51
C ASP A 177 -19.47 11.01 18.38
N LEU A 178 -19.44 11.56 17.16
CA LEU A 178 -18.80 10.91 16.02
C LEU A 178 -17.28 10.75 16.19
N LYS A 179 -16.62 11.60 16.99
CA LYS A 179 -15.20 11.41 17.32
C LYS A 179 -14.95 10.15 18.15
N LEU A 180 -15.96 9.61 18.83
CA LEU A 180 -15.84 8.33 19.55
C LEU A 180 -15.66 7.14 18.60
N TYR A 181 -15.97 7.28 17.30
CA TYR A 181 -15.64 6.26 16.29
C TYR A 181 -14.15 5.99 16.14
N LEU A 182 -13.28 6.90 16.63
CA LEU A 182 -11.84 6.71 16.58
C LEU A 182 -11.42 5.37 17.21
N GLN A 183 -12.01 5.01 18.35
CA GLN A 183 -11.64 3.78 19.06
C GLN A 183 -12.04 2.51 18.28
N PRO A 184 -13.32 2.30 17.90
CA PRO A 184 -13.70 1.17 17.05
C PRO A 184 -12.95 1.11 15.72
N LEU A 185 -12.72 2.27 15.09
CA LEU A 185 -12.01 2.35 13.82
C LEU A 185 -10.56 1.88 13.99
N ARG A 186 -9.88 2.31 15.06
CA ARG A 186 -8.54 1.85 15.41
C ARG A 186 -8.50 0.34 15.65
N GLU A 187 -9.47 -0.23 16.36
CA GLU A 187 -9.56 -1.68 16.60
C GLU A 187 -9.70 -2.47 15.29
N LYS A 188 -10.56 -2.00 14.36
CA LYS A 188 -10.71 -2.63 13.04
C LYS A 188 -9.46 -2.51 12.18
N LEU A 189 -8.76 -1.38 12.24
CA LEU A 189 -7.50 -1.21 11.53
C LEU A 189 -6.36 -2.04 12.14
N LEU A 190 -6.34 -2.25 13.46
CA LEU A 190 -5.41 -3.17 14.11
C LEU A 190 -5.65 -4.62 13.68
N GLN A 191 -6.91 -5.04 13.60
CA GLN A 191 -7.27 -6.34 13.03
C GLN A 191 -6.76 -6.48 11.59
N PHE A 192 -6.93 -5.43 10.77
CA PHE A 192 -6.38 -5.40 9.42
C PHE A 192 -4.85 -5.55 9.39
N GLU A 193 -4.12 -4.87 10.28
CA GLU A 193 -2.66 -5.01 10.40
C GLU A 193 -2.23 -6.44 10.72
N GLU A 194 -2.93 -7.13 11.63
CA GLU A 194 -2.66 -8.52 11.98
C GLU A 194 -2.89 -9.46 10.80
N GLU A 195 -3.99 -9.27 10.07
CA GLU A 195 -4.29 -10.05 8.87
C GLU A 195 -3.27 -9.79 7.75
N LEU A 196 -2.80 -8.55 7.60
CA LEU A 196 -1.78 -8.20 6.63
C LEU A 196 -0.44 -8.87 6.98
N LYS A 197 -0.05 -8.89 8.27
CA LYS A 197 1.15 -9.60 8.77
C LYS A 197 1.08 -11.12 8.52
N GLY A 198 -0.13 -11.69 8.52
CA GLY A 198 -0.36 -13.13 8.32
C GLY A 198 -0.19 -13.63 6.88
N ARG A 199 -0.13 -12.73 5.90
CA ARG A 199 0.07 -13.06 4.47
C ARG A 199 1.54 -13.27 4.11
#